data_AF-A0A2D8HXR6-F1
#
_entry.id   AF-A0A2D8HXR6-F1
#
_cell.length_a   1.000
_cell.length_b   1.000
_cell.length_c   1.000
_cell.angle_alpha   90.00
_cell.angle_beta   90.00
_cell.angle_gamma   90.00
#
_symmetry.space_group_name_H-M   'P 1'
#
loop_
_entity.id
_entity.type
_entity.pdbx_description
1 polymer ?
#
loop_
_entity_poly.entity_id
_entity_poly.type
_entity_poly.pdbx_seq_one_letter_code
_entity_poly.pdbx_strand_id
1 'polypeptide(L)'
;TIEHYNDYSFDYPYPVAISVNGPVGGMEYPMITFNGPRPYVDEDSGEKYYSKRTKYGLISVIIHEIGHIYFPMIVNTDERQWTWMDEGINTYLQFLAEQKWEKDYPSWRGEPRNITRYMASSNQMPIMTNSESILQFGNNAYGKPATALNILRETIVGRDLFDFAFREYAQRWKFKRPTPEDLFRTLEDASGVDLDWFWRGWFYSTDHVDISLEQVNQLTINTQDPEVEKAWAEKQHDAEPESLTTKRNADVNYKIHQQPQLADFYNENDEFTVTNADRNEYRKLIEGLNDEQKQMLENGSNFYVLDFANKGGLVMPILLDLHYEDGTKEHVRIPAEVWRRSPESVSKLLIRDKTLTQVIVDPNWETADVDTDNNYWPARAVPSRIELFKRDDRNKSMMEDYNQELESGNDD
;
A
#
# COMPACT_ATOMS: atom_id res chain seq x y z
N THR A 1 25.31 10.94 8.68
CA THR A 1 24.41 12.03 8.27
C THR A 1 24.95 12.82 7.09
N ILE A 2 26.02 13.61 7.25
CA ILE A 2 26.54 14.55 6.23
C ILE A 2 26.77 13.88 4.87
N GLU A 3 27.50 12.77 4.83
CA GLU A 3 27.76 12.05 3.56
C GLU A 3 26.47 11.68 2.83
N HIS A 4 25.45 11.22 3.57
CA HIS A 4 24.18 10.83 2.98
C HIS A 4 23.37 12.03 2.50
N TYR A 5 23.34 13.13 3.26
CA TYR A 5 22.63 14.33 2.84
C TYR A 5 23.27 14.94 1.60
N ASN A 6 24.61 14.91 1.49
CA ASN A 6 25.32 15.37 0.31
C ASN A 6 24.90 14.61 -0.97
N ASP A 7 24.64 13.29 -0.87
CA ASP A 7 24.22 12.45 -2.01
C ASP A 7 22.95 13.01 -2.69
N TYR A 8 22.00 13.53 -1.91
CA TYR A 8 20.68 13.99 -2.39
C TYR A 8 20.52 15.51 -2.44
N SER A 9 21.54 16.29 -2.07
CA SER A 9 21.41 17.75 -2.00
C SER A 9 22.63 18.50 -2.55
N PHE A 10 23.45 19.07 -1.68
CA PHE A 10 24.69 19.78 -1.99
C PHE A 10 25.73 19.50 -0.91
N ASP A 11 27.00 19.83 -1.17
CA ASP A 11 28.03 19.66 -0.15
C ASP A 11 27.78 20.55 1.07
N TYR A 12 27.94 19.95 2.25
CA TYR A 12 27.90 20.62 3.54
C TYR A 12 28.74 21.91 3.53
N PRO A 13 28.14 23.09 3.78
CA PRO A 13 28.80 24.35 3.48
C PRO A 13 29.71 24.90 4.59
N TYR A 14 29.74 24.25 5.76
CA TYR A 14 30.50 24.73 6.92
C TYR A 14 31.74 23.86 7.21
N PRO A 15 32.78 24.41 7.85
CA PRO A 15 34.01 23.65 8.12
C PRO A 15 33.87 22.60 9.23
N VAL A 16 32.87 22.72 10.11
CA VAL A 16 32.64 21.82 11.24
C VAL A 16 31.15 21.60 11.47
N ALA A 17 30.80 20.44 12.02
CA ALA A 17 29.48 20.11 12.53
C ALA A 17 29.62 19.56 13.95
N ILE A 18 29.02 20.23 14.92
CA ILE A 18 29.15 19.92 16.34
C ILE A 18 27.83 19.33 16.83
N SER A 19 27.86 18.10 17.32
CA SER A 19 26.77 17.51 18.09
C SER A 19 27.13 17.57 19.56
N VAL A 20 26.35 18.33 20.34
CA VAL A 20 26.46 18.36 21.79
C VAL A 20 25.25 17.70 22.41
N ASN A 21 25.46 17.10 23.58
CA ASN A 21 24.35 16.66 24.40
C ASN A 21 23.66 17.87 25.03
N GLY A 22 22.33 17.93 24.93
CA GLY A 22 21.53 19.02 25.48
C GLY A 22 20.38 18.56 26.36
N PRO A 23 19.79 19.46 27.17
CA PRO A 23 18.60 19.17 27.96
C PRO A 23 17.31 19.09 27.11
N VAL A 24 17.36 19.56 25.86
CA VAL A 24 16.28 19.49 24.88
C VAL A 24 16.37 18.22 24.04
N GLY A 25 15.24 17.74 23.54
CA GLY A 25 15.16 16.50 22.76
C GLY A 25 15.90 16.58 21.42
N GLY A 26 15.94 17.76 20.83
CA GLY A 26 16.55 18.14 19.56
C GLY A 26 16.51 19.67 19.46
N MET A 27 17.54 20.30 18.91
CA MET A 27 17.55 21.72 18.55
C MET A 27 18.74 22.02 17.65
N GLU A 28 18.46 22.71 16.55
CA GLU A 28 19.34 22.89 15.42
C GLU A 28 19.78 24.35 15.28
N TYR A 29 21.10 24.58 15.34
CA TYR A 29 21.71 25.83 14.93
C TYR A 29 22.79 25.54 13.89
N PRO A 30 23.09 26.48 12.99
CA PRO A 30 24.21 26.31 12.07
C PRO A 30 25.50 25.92 12.81
N MET A 31 26.10 24.80 12.39
CA MET A 31 27.30 24.17 12.96
C MET A 31 27.17 23.57 14.38
N ILE A 32 26.07 23.75 15.11
CA ILE A 32 25.91 23.19 16.46
C ILE A 32 24.49 22.71 16.74
N THR A 33 24.35 21.47 17.20
CA THR A 33 23.07 20.82 17.47
C THR A 33 23.03 20.26 18.89
N PHE A 34 21.88 20.34 19.54
CA PHE A 34 21.65 19.82 20.89
C PHE A 34 20.79 18.57 20.84
N ASN A 35 21.32 17.44 21.32
CA ASN A 35 20.71 16.13 21.09
C ASN A 35 20.48 15.38 22.41
N GLY A 36 19.32 14.71 22.51
CA GLY A 36 19.01 13.69 23.51
C GLY A 36 18.46 12.42 22.86
N PRO A 37 18.09 11.36 23.61
CA PRO A 37 18.24 11.14 25.05
C PRO A 37 19.61 10.57 25.47
N ARG A 38 19.86 10.43 26.77
CA ARG A 38 21.11 9.84 27.34
C ARG A 38 20.92 8.37 27.75
N PRO A 39 21.98 7.54 27.65
CA PRO A 39 22.13 6.36 28.50
C PRO A 39 22.06 6.77 29.98
N TYR A 40 21.53 5.91 30.84
CA TYR A 40 21.59 6.08 32.28
C TYR A 40 22.68 5.21 32.89
N VAL A 41 23.11 5.57 34.08
CA VAL A 41 24.02 4.75 34.89
C VAL A 41 23.17 4.14 35.99
N ASP A 42 23.24 2.83 36.15
CA ASP A 42 22.64 2.15 37.29
C ASP A 42 23.42 2.51 38.56
N GLU A 43 22.72 2.96 39.60
CA GLU A 43 23.37 3.54 40.79
C GLU A 43 24.07 2.48 41.65
N ASP A 44 23.58 1.23 41.63
CA ASP A 44 24.11 0.14 42.45
C ASP A 44 25.32 -0.53 41.78
N SER A 45 25.24 -0.81 40.49
CA SER A 45 26.32 -1.47 39.72
C SER A 45 27.33 -0.49 39.13
N GLY A 46 26.96 0.79 38.94
CA GLY A 46 27.77 1.79 38.24
C GLY A 46 27.87 1.58 36.72
N GLU A 47 27.15 0.60 36.18
CA GLU A 47 27.16 0.24 34.76
C GLU A 47 26.26 1.16 33.92
N LYS A 48 26.64 1.38 32.66
CA LYS A 48 25.87 2.21 31.73
C LYS A 48 24.86 1.37 30.96
N TYR A 49 23.59 1.74 31.08
CA TYR A 49 22.48 1.08 30.42
C TYR A 49 21.75 2.02 29.45
N TYR A 50 21.19 1.43 28.40
CA TYR A 50 20.29 2.13 27.50
C TYR A 50 19.30 1.13 26.89
N SER A 51 18.05 1.56 26.75
CA SER A 51 17.04 0.77 26.05
C SER A 51 17.28 0.80 24.53
N LYS A 52 16.70 -0.17 23.81
CA LYS A 52 16.64 -0.13 22.33
C LYS A 52 16.10 1.22 21.83
N ARG A 53 15.04 1.72 22.48
CA ARG A 53 14.43 3.03 22.18
C ARG A 53 15.41 4.19 22.36
N THR A 54 16.23 4.15 23.41
CA THR A 54 17.26 5.18 23.67
C THR A 54 18.34 5.16 22.59
N LYS A 55 18.86 3.98 22.19
CA LYS A 55 19.88 3.85 21.14
C LYS A 55 19.40 4.49 19.83
N TYR A 56 18.30 3.99 19.28
CA TYR A 56 17.79 4.46 17.99
C TYR A 56 17.24 5.88 18.06
N GLY A 57 16.61 6.26 19.17
CA GLY A 57 16.15 7.63 19.38
C GLY A 57 17.31 8.64 19.30
N LEU A 58 18.43 8.38 19.96
CA LEU A 58 19.59 9.27 19.92
C LEU A 58 20.22 9.34 18.52
N ILE A 59 20.37 8.21 17.83
CA ILE A 59 20.92 8.19 16.47
C ILE A 59 20.00 8.98 15.52
N SER A 60 18.70 8.73 15.57
CA SER A 60 17.68 9.41 14.76
C SER A 60 17.67 10.92 15.00
N VAL A 61 17.72 11.36 16.27
CA VAL A 61 17.81 12.79 16.61
C VAL A 61 19.07 13.41 16.03
N ILE A 62 20.25 12.81 16.23
CA ILE A 62 21.50 13.35 15.65
C ILE A 62 21.43 13.47 14.13
N ILE A 63 20.82 12.49 13.45
CA ILE A 63 20.59 12.55 12.00
C ILE A 63 19.67 13.71 11.66
N HIS A 64 18.57 13.89 12.37
CA HIS A 64 17.59 14.95 12.16
C HIS A 64 18.18 16.34 12.37
N GLU A 65 18.79 16.60 13.54
CA GLU A 65 19.30 17.93 13.89
C GLU A 65 20.45 18.37 12.97
N ILE A 66 21.36 17.46 12.60
CA ILE A 66 22.43 17.76 11.64
C ILE A 66 21.85 17.93 10.23
N GLY A 67 20.79 17.19 9.91
CA GLY A 67 20.06 17.33 8.65
C GLY A 67 19.47 18.71 8.46
N HIS A 68 19.04 19.37 9.55
CA HIS A 68 18.48 20.71 9.46
C HIS A 68 19.45 21.78 8.95
N ILE A 69 20.75 21.50 9.03
CA ILE A 69 21.77 22.38 8.46
C ILE A 69 21.58 22.51 6.94
N TYR A 70 21.00 21.52 6.27
CA TYR A 70 20.61 21.59 4.87
C TYR A 70 19.22 22.24 4.72
N PHE A 71 18.24 21.73 5.46
CA PHE A 71 16.83 22.16 5.40
C PHE A 71 16.28 22.37 6.83
N PRO A 72 16.03 23.61 7.28
CA PRO A 72 15.89 24.82 6.48
C PRO A 72 17.14 25.73 6.49
N MET A 73 18.22 25.40 7.20
CA MET A 73 19.24 26.42 7.51
C MET A 73 19.98 26.96 6.27
N ILE A 74 20.08 26.18 5.19
CA ILE A 74 20.70 26.62 3.93
C ILE A 74 19.65 26.81 2.83
N VAL A 75 18.67 25.91 2.71
CA VAL A 75 17.48 26.11 1.89
C VAL A 75 16.38 26.62 2.82
N ASN A 76 16.29 27.95 2.94
CA ASN A 76 15.48 28.61 3.96
C ASN A 76 13.98 28.54 3.65
N THR A 77 13.13 28.40 4.64
CA THR A 77 11.68 28.28 4.46
C THR A 77 10.96 29.24 5.42
N ASP A 78 9.66 29.46 5.19
CA ASP A 78 8.83 30.16 6.17
C ASP A 78 8.26 29.16 7.16
N GLU A 79 9.04 28.78 8.16
CA GLU A 79 8.65 27.79 9.19
C GLU A 79 7.29 28.12 9.82
N ARG A 80 6.98 29.40 10.05
CA ARG A 80 5.71 29.82 10.68
C ARG A 80 4.49 29.58 9.80
N GLN A 81 4.67 29.50 8.49
CA GLN A 81 3.61 29.19 7.54
C GLN A 81 3.64 27.72 7.12
N TRP A 82 4.83 27.17 6.90
CA TRP A 82 5.06 25.89 6.24
C TRP A 82 6.03 25.00 7.03
N THR A 83 5.77 24.77 8.33
CA THR A 83 6.69 23.96 9.18
C THR A 83 6.98 22.58 8.61
N TRP A 84 6.09 22.02 7.80
CA TRP A 84 6.36 20.74 7.13
C TRP A 84 7.53 20.80 6.14
N MET A 85 7.87 21.95 5.57
CA MET A 85 9.03 22.08 4.71
C MET A 85 10.33 21.96 5.50
N ASP A 86 10.34 22.46 6.74
CA ASP A 86 11.46 22.36 7.66
C ASP A 86 11.55 20.92 8.16
N GLU A 87 10.44 20.40 8.69
CA GLU A 87 10.41 19.16 9.46
C GLU A 87 10.20 17.92 8.59
N GLY A 88 9.33 18.00 7.60
CA GLY A 88 8.95 16.88 6.73
C GLY A 88 10.00 16.56 5.69
N ILE A 89 10.60 17.58 5.06
CA ILE A 89 11.71 17.39 4.10
C ILE A 89 12.92 16.81 4.83
N ASN A 90 13.25 17.35 6.01
CA ASN A 90 14.33 16.82 6.84
C ASN A 90 14.03 15.38 7.31
N THR A 91 12.80 15.10 7.75
CA THR A 91 12.38 13.74 8.13
C THR A 91 12.50 12.74 6.97
N TYR A 92 12.24 13.16 5.73
CA TYR A 92 12.42 12.30 4.55
C TYR A 92 13.90 11.92 4.35
N LEU A 93 14.82 12.90 4.39
CA LEU A 93 16.26 12.61 4.27
C LEU A 93 16.80 11.86 5.49
N GLN A 94 16.26 12.13 6.68
CA GLN A 94 16.53 11.35 7.89
C GLN A 94 16.17 9.89 7.66
N PHE A 95 14.97 9.60 7.15
CA PHE A 95 14.54 8.24 6.86
C PHE A 95 15.53 7.53 5.92
N LEU A 96 15.95 8.16 4.82
CA LEU A 96 16.94 7.57 3.93
C LEU A 96 18.29 7.31 4.64
N ALA A 97 18.74 8.24 5.47
CA ALA A 97 19.99 8.12 6.21
C ALA A 97 19.95 6.99 7.25
N GLU A 98 18.83 6.85 7.94
CA GLU A 98 18.55 5.77 8.88
C GLU A 98 18.56 4.41 8.18
N GLN A 99 17.89 4.29 7.03
CA GLN A 99 17.86 3.05 6.25
C GLN A 99 19.24 2.68 5.67
N LYS A 100 20.14 3.64 5.45
CA LYS A 100 21.55 3.39 5.08
C LYS A 100 22.45 3.07 6.29
N TRP A 101 22.03 3.39 7.52
CA TRP A 101 22.85 3.26 8.72
C TRP A 101 23.13 1.80 9.09
N GLU A 102 22.10 0.98 9.18
CA GLU A 102 22.21 -0.47 9.38
C GLU A 102 21.01 -1.19 8.77
N LYS A 103 21.18 -2.49 8.47
CA LYS A 103 20.08 -3.31 7.98
C LYS A 103 18.96 -3.36 9.02
N ASP A 104 17.71 -3.27 8.56
CA ASP A 104 16.50 -3.35 9.38
C ASP A 104 16.43 -2.23 10.47
N TYR A 105 16.96 -1.03 10.16
CA TYR A 105 16.87 0.13 11.05
C TYR A 105 15.39 0.44 11.36
N PRO A 106 15.00 0.57 12.64
CA PRO A 106 13.60 0.73 13.05
C PRO A 106 13.13 2.19 12.92
N SER A 107 13.09 2.71 11.69
CA SER A 107 12.59 4.07 11.41
C SER A 107 11.13 4.23 11.79
N TRP A 108 10.78 5.32 12.47
CA TRP A 108 9.41 5.56 12.94
C TRP A 108 8.52 6.22 11.89
N ARG A 109 9.11 6.89 10.89
CA ARG A 109 8.44 7.66 9.84
C ARG A 109 9.03 7.31 8.47
N GLY A 110 8.35 7.70 7.39
CA GLY A 110 8.79 7.46 6.00
C GLY A 110 8.08 6.28 5.35
N GLU A 111 8.02 5.12 6.01
CA GLU A 111 7.28 3.95 5.53
C GLU A 111 5.76 4.23 5.41
N PRO A 112 5.10 3.90 4.29
CA PRO A 112 3.67 4.14 4.09
C PRO A 112 2.78 3.48 5.16
N ARG A 113 3.11 2.25 5.55
CA ARG A 113 2.37 1.49 6.57
C ARG A 113 2.29 2.18 7.94
N ASN A 114 3.23 3.07 8.26
CA ASN A 114 3.32 3.70 9.58
C ASN A 114 2.39 4.92 9.72
N ILE A 115 1.89 5.49 8.60
CA ILE A 115 1.04 6.69 8.64
C ILE A 115 -0.46 6.38 8.58
N THR A 116 -0.85 5.15 8.24
CA THR A 116 -2.23 4.73 7.97
C THR A 116 -3.22 5.12 9.08
N ARG A 117 -2.85 4.91 10.34
CA ARG A 117 -3.67 5.30 11.50
C ARG A 117 -3.94 6.81 11.58
N TYR A 118 -2.97 7.63 11.19
CA TYR A 118 -3.16 9.09 11.13
C TYR A 118 -4.04 9.46 9.94
N MET A 119 -3.81 8.86 8.77
CA MET A 119 -4.58 9.10 7.55
C MET A 119 -6.08 8.76 7.73
N ALA A 120 -6.40 7.70 8.47
CA ALA A 120 -7.77 7.31 8.81
C ALA A 120 -8.38 8.14 9.97
N SER A 121 -7.63 9.04 10.59
CA SER A 121 -8.09 9.79 11.77
C SER A 121 -8.94 10.99 11.39
N SER A 122 -10.04 11.22 12.13
CA SER A 122 -10.83 12.44 12.03
C SER A 122 -10.11 13.70 12.51
N ASN A 123 -8.97 13.56 13.20
CA ASN A 123 -8.12 14.67 13.64
C ASN A 123 -6.98 14.97 12.66
N GLN A 124 -7.01 14.38 11.46
CA GLN A 124 -6.09 14.73 10.38
C GLN A 124 -6.36 16.16 9.89
N MET A 125 -5.30 16.85 9.50
CA MET A 125 -5.35 18.15 8.84
C MET A 125 -4.56 18.07 7.52
N PRO A 126 -4.85 18.89 6.50
CA PRO A 126 -3.99 19.02 5.32
C PRO A 126 -2.55 19.37 5.73
N ILE A 127 -1.54 18.93 4.97
CA ILE A 127 -0.13 19.29 5.24
C ILE A 127 0.05 20.82 5.14
N MET A 128 -0.71 21.46 4.25
CA MET A 128 -0.71 22.92 4.03
C MET A 128 -1.43 23.73 5.12
N THR A 129 -1.78 23.11 6.25
CA THR A 129 -2.39 23.82 7.38
C THR A 129 -1.36 24.75 8.02
N ASN A 130 -1.76 25.98 8.36
CA ASN A 130 -0.88 26.90 9.08
C ASN A 130 -0.40 26.28 10.41
N SER A 131 0.88 26.44 10.70
CA SER A 131 1.59 25.82 11.82
C SER A 131 0.94 25.99 13.18
N GLU A 132 0.35 27.15 13.46
CA GLU A 132 -0.29 27.44 14.75
C GLU A 132 -1.63 26.70 14.94
N SER A 133 -2.20 26.15 13.87
CA SER A 133 -3.50 25.46 13.87
C SER A 133 -3.39 23.93 13.84
N ILE A 134 -2.18 23.38 13.80
CA ILE A 134 -1.97 21.93 13.64
C ILE A 134 -2.29 21.19 14.96
N LEU A 135 -3.25 20.26 14.91
CA LEU A 135 -3.64 19.44 16.07
C LEU A 135 -2.66 18.31 16.40
N GLN A 136 -2.21 17.56 15.39
CA GLN A 136 -1.25 16.46 15.54
C GLN A 136 0.07 16.79 14.87
N PHE A 137 0.82 17.72 15.48
CA PHE A 137 2.04 18.29 14.93
C PHE A 137 3.04 17.25 14.41
N GLY A 138 3.33 16.22 15.21
CA GLY A 138 4.27 15.16 14.83
C GLY A 138 3.88 14.37 13.58
N ASN A 139 2.59 14.15 13.33
CA ASN A 139 2.15 13.43 12.14
C ASN A 139 2.00 14.35 10.92
N ASN A 140 1.49 15.56 11.12
CA ASN A 140 1.23 16.51 10.05
C ASN A 140 2.51 17.18 9.51
N ALA A 141 3.39 17.65 10.40
CA ALA A 141 4.59 18.38 10.00
C ALA A 141 5.76 17.45 9.62
N TYR A 142 5.81 16.22 10.16
CA TYR A 142 6.93 15.29 9.92
C TYR A 142 6.49 14.03 9.18
N GLY A 143 5.55 13.27 9.75
CA GLY A 143 5.23 11.92 9.30
C GLY A 143 4.63 11.86 7.90
N LYS A 144 3.48 12.51 7.70
CA LYS A 144 2.75 12.55 6.45
C LYS A 144 3.57 13.11 5.28
N PRO A 145 4.26 14.27 5.37
CA PRO A 145 5.10 14.77 4.28
C PRO A 145 6.29 13.85 3.98
N ALA A 146 6.96 13.29 4.99
CA ALA A 146 8.05 12.35 4.75
C ALA A 146 7.59 11.07 4.06
N THR A 147 6.44 10.53 4.47
CA THR A 147 5.81 9.40 3.80
C THR A 147 5.38 9.74 2.37
N ALA A 148 4.81 10.93 2.13
CA ALA A 148 4.42 11.37 0.79
C ALA A 148 5.63 11.44 -0.15
N LEU A 149 6.75 12.02 0.29
CA LEU A 149 7.99 12.08 -0.48
C LEU A 149 8.60 10.69 -0.72
N ASN A 150 8.50 9.79 0.26
CA ASN A 150 8.94 8.41 0.09
C ASN A 150 8.08 7.63 -0.93
N ILE A 151 6.76 7.81 -0.90
CA ILE A 151 5.83 7.25 -1.90
C ILE A 151 6.13 7.80 -3.30
N LEU A 152 6.43 9.09 -3.43
CA LEU A 152 6.86 9.66 -4.70
C LEU A 152 8.13 8.98 -5.22
N ARG A 153 9.12 8.80 -4.35
CA ARG A 153 10.40 8.20 -4.71
C ARG A 153 10.30 6.71 -5.07
N GLU A 154 9.66 5.91 -4.23
CA GLU A 154 9.63 4.46 -4.37
C GLU A 154 8.52 3.99 -5.31
N THR A 155 7.35 4.61 -5.20
CA THR A 155 6.14 4.16 -5.88
C THR A 155 5.88 4.97 -7.14
N ILE A 156 5.82 6.29 -7.11
CA ILE A 156 5.26 7.08 -8.23
C ILE A 156 6.28 7.39 -9.33
N VAL A 157 7.38 8.03 -8.98
CA VAL A 157 8.39 8.59 -9.90
C VAL A 157 9.55 7.62 -10.14
N GLY A 158 9.93 6.86 -9.11
CA GLY A 158 11.12 6.00 -9.13
C GLY A 158 12.37 6.73 -8.66
N ARG A 159 13.30 5.97 -8.05
CA ARG A 159 14.48 6.50 -7.34
C ARG A 159 15.34 7.41 -8.20
N ASP A 160 15.74 6.97 -9.39
CA ASP A 160 16.70 7.72 -10.22
C ASP A 160 16.18 9.12 -10.60
N LEU A 161 14.92 9.20 -11.04
CA LEU A 161 14.29 10.46 -11.43
C LEU A 161 13.97 11.33 -10.21
N PHE A 162 13.46 10.73 -9.12
CA PHE A 162 13.15 11.47 -7.91
C PHE A 162 14.41 12.03 -7.26
N ASP A 163 15.46 11.23 -7.10
CA ASP A 163 16.70 11.64 -6.47
C ASP A 163 17.39 12.76 -7.27
N PHE A 164 17.36 12.66 -8.61
CA PHE A 164 17.79 13.73 -9.50
C PHE A 164 17.00 15.02 -9.28
N ALA A 165 15.66 14.94 -9.30
CA ALA A 165 14.78 16.09 -9.16
C ALA A 165 14.87 16.76 -7.78
N PHE A 166 14.97 15.96 -6.72
CA PHE A 166 15.14 16.44 -5.36
C PHE A 166 16.49 17.13 -5.17
N ARG A 167 17.56 16.58 -5.76
CA ARG A 167 18.88 17.23 -5.77
C ARG A 167 18.85 18.55 -6.53
N GLU A 168 18.15 18.60 -7.65
CA GLU A 168 17.97 19.84 -8.42
C GLU A 168 17.22 20.90 -7.60
N TYR A 169 16.19 20.54 -6.83
CA TYR A 169 15.54 21.44 -5.86
C TYR A 169 16.54 22.00 -4.85
N ALA A 170 17.32 21.14 -4.20
CA ALA A 170 18.30 21.56 -3.23
C ALA A 170 19.34 22.53 -3.82
N GLN A 171 19.80 22.28 -5.04
CA GLN A 171 20.79 23.13 -5.73
C GLN A 171 20.19 24.46 -6.18
N ARG A 172 19.00 24.46 -6.79
CA ARG A 172 18.31 25.68 -7.25
C ARG A 172 18.05 26.66 -6.10
N TRP A 173 17.72 26.12 -4.93
CA TRP A 173 17.25 26.89 -3.78
C TRP A 173 18.28 27.03 -2.65
N LYS A 174 19.51 26.54 -2.85
CA LYS A 174 20.63 26.77 -1.93
C LYS A 174 20.82 28.28 -1.68
N PHE A 175 20.81 28.69 -0.41
CA PHE A 175 20.90 30.08 0.04
C PHE A 175 19.75 30.99 -0.42
N LYS A 176 18.57 30.40 -0.72
CA LYS A 176 17.35 31.12 -1.08
C LYS A 176 16.19 30.70 -0.16
N ARG A 177 15.00 31.25 -0.41
CA ARG A 177 13.78 31.03 0.38
C ARG A 177 12.61 30.50 -0.48
N PRO A 178 12.57 29.20 -0.84
CA PRO A 178 11.45 28.61 -1.60
C PRO A 178 10.14 28.59 -0.82
N THR A 179 9.03 28.58 -1.57
CA THR A 179 7.69 28.20 -1.07
C THR A 179 7.37 26.74 -1.44
N PRO A 180 6.29 26.14 -0.90
CA PRO A 180 5.84 24.81 -1.31
C PRO A 180 5.76 24.61 -2.83
N GLU A 181 5.25 25.61 -3.55
CA GLU A 181 5.09 25.57 -5.00
C GLU A 181 6.43 25.46 -5.74
N ASP A 182 7.51 26.00 -5.17
CA ASP A 182 8.85 25.90 -5.73
C ASP A 182 9.41 24.47 -5.63
N LEU A 183 9.10 23.75 -4.53
CA LEU A 183 9.40 22.32 -4.41
C LEU A 183 8.59 21.53 -5.44
N PHE A 184 7.27 21.69 -5.45
CA PHE A 184 6.37 20.94 -6.34
C PHE A 184 6.77 21.09 -7.81
N ARG A 185 6.95 22.35 -8.25
CA ARG A 185 7.36 22.65 -9.63
C ARG A 185 8.74 22.10 -9.96
N THR A 186 9.70 22.16 -9.03
CA THR A 186 11.03 21.60 -9.31
C THR A 186 10.99 20.09 -9.45
N LEU A 187 10.21 19.40 -8.61
CA LEU A 187 10.05 17.96 -8.70
C LEU A 187 9.38 17.55 -10.02
N GLU A 188 8.35 18.26 -10.48
CA GLU A 188 7.68 18.01 -11.76
C GLU A 188 8.58 18.33 -12.97
N ASP A 189 9.18 19.52 -12.99
CA ASP A 189 10.05 20.00 -14.07
C ASP A 189 11.26 19.07 -14.28
N ALA A 190 11.93 18.69 -13.20
CA ALA A 190 13.15 17.88 -13.29
C ALA A 190 12.85 16.38 -13.49
N SER A 191 11.72 15.85 -13.01
CA SER A 191 11.34 14.44 -13.24
C SER A 191 10.59 14.22 -14.56
N GLY A 192 9.95 15.25 -15.10
CA GLY A 192 9.06 15.14 -16.26
C GLY A 192 7.74 14.41 -15.98
N VAL A 193 7.37 14.24 -14.71
CA VAL A 193 6.15 13.55 -14.26
C VAL A 193 5.12 14.58 -13.80
N ASP A 194 3.86 14.41 -14.22
CA ASP A 194 2.73 15.19 -13.73
C ASP A 194 2.32 14.70 -12.33
N LEU A 195 2.50 15.56 -11.32
CA LEU A 195 2.25 15.26 -9.91
C LEU A 195 1.10 16.11 -9.33
N ASP A 196 0.36 16.87 -10.15
CA ASP A 196 -0.71 17.77 -9.70
C ASP A 196 -1.75 17.02 -8.84
N TRP A 197 -2.15 15.83 -9.30
CA TRP A 197 -3.09 14.97 -8.60
C TRP A 197 -2.55 14.51 -7.23
N PHE A 198 -1.25 14.24 -7.16
CA PHE A 198 -0.58 13.78 -5.94
C PHE A 198 -0.48 14.90 -4.92
N TRP A 199 -0.02 16.09 -5.33
CA TRP A 199 0.05 17.27 -4.47
C TRP A 199 -1.33 17.62 -3.91
N ARG A 200 -2.35 17.67 -4.77
CA ARG A 200 -3.72 17.95 -4.35
C ARG A 200 -4.22 16.95 -3.30
N GLY A 201 -4.02 15.65 -3.53
CA GLY A 201 -4.43 14.59 -2.60
C GLY A 201 -3.67 14.65 -1.28
N TRP A 202 -2.34 14.57 -1.32
CA TRP A 202 -1.52 14.42 -0.13
C TRP A 202 -1.35 15.71 0.68
N PHE A 203 -1.22 16.86 0.03
CA PHE A 203 -0.83 18.11 0.69
C PHE A 203 -2.02 19.03 1.02
N TYR A 204 -3.02 19.08 0.15
CA TYR A 204 -4.13 20.03 0.27
C TYR A 204 -5.43 19.39 0.79
N SER A 205 -5.50 18.07 0.92
CA SER A 205 -6.69 17.35 1.38
C SER A 205 -6.47 16.56 2.66
N THR A 206 -7.58 16.09 3.24
CA THR A 206 -7.64 15.09 4.31
C THR A 206 -8.14 13.74 3.81
N ASP A 207 -8.20 13.56 2.50
CA ASP A 207 -8.50 12.26 1.89
C ASP A 207 -7.37 11.28 2.23
N HIS A 208 -7.68 9.99 2.19
CA HIS A 208 -6.74 8.92 2.47
C HIS A 208 -6.91 7.78 1.45
N VAL A 209 -5.94 6.87 1.43
CA VAL A 209 -5.99 5.73 0.51
C VAL A 209 -6.79 4.62 1.17
N ASP A 210 -7.83 4.16 0.47
CA ASP A 210 -8.61 2.96 0.77
C ASP A 210 -9.15 2.47 -0.59
N ILE A 211 -8.42 1.55 -1.22
CA ILE A 211 -8.74 1.01 -2.55
C ILE A 211 -9.30 -0.41 -2.43
N SER A 212 -10.62 -0.44 -2.52
CA SER A 212 -11.51 -1.56 -2.83
C SER A 212 -11.09 -2.54 -3.91
N LEU A 213 -10.94 -3.85 -3.65
CA LEU A 213 -11.30 -4.85 -4.68
C LEU A 213 -12.71 -5.40 -4.40
N GLU A 214 -13.70 -4.87 -5.11
CA GLU A 214 -15.12 -5.17 -4.87
C GLU A 214 -15.55 -6.47 -5.53
N GLN A 215 -15.18 -6.68 -6.79
CA GLN A 215 -15.62 -7.83 -7.56
C GLN A 215 -14.56 -8.27 -8.57
N VAL A 216 -14.45 -9.58 -8.77
CA VAL A 216 -13.67 -10.19 -9.85
C VAL A 216 -14.60 -11.09 -10.65
N ASN A 217 -14.92 -10.67 -11.87
CA ASN A 217 -15.72 -11.45 -12.80
C ASN A 217 -14.80 -12.19 -13.77
N GLN A 218 -14.80 -13.51 -13.73
CA GLN A 218 -14.15 -14.34 -14.73
C GLN A 218 -15.14 -14.61 -15.87
N LEU A 219 -14.71 -14.32 -17.08
CA LEU A 219 -15.45 -14.52 -18.31
C LEU A 219 -14.58 -15.34 -19.28
N THR A 220 -15.22 -16.21 -20.04
CA THR A 220 -14.61 -16.90 -21.19
C THR A 220 -15.44 -16.57 -22.42
N ILE A 221 -14.84 -16.73 -23.60
CA ILE A 221 -15.59 -16.57 -24.84
C ILE A 221 -16.56 -17.74 -24.97
N ASN A 222 -17.82 -17.42 -25.27
CA ASN A 222 -18.82 -18.40 -25.65
C ASN A 222 -18.53 -18.84 -27.09
N THR A 223 -18.24 -20.13 -27.28
CA THR A 223 -17.85 -20.73 -28.56
C THR A 223 -19.01 -20.80 -29.56
N GLN A 224 -20.24 -20.61 -29.08
CA GLN A 224 -21.51 -20.81 -29.81
C GLN A 224 -21.75 -22.25 -30.26
N ASP A 225 -20.82 -23.17 -29.99
CA ASP A 225 -20.97 -24.58 -30.31
C ASP A 225 -21.89 -25.24 -29.28
N PRO A 226 -23.08 -25.72 -29.67
CA PRO A 226 -24.04 -26.29 -28.72
C PRO A 226 -23.49 -27.52 -27.99
N GLU A 227 -22.55 -28.27 -28.56
CA GLU A 227 -21.90 -29.40 -27.88
C GLU A 227 -21.02 -28.94 -26.71
N VAL A 228 -20.38 -27.79 -26.85
CA VAL A 228 -19.52 -27.20 -25.82
C VAL A 228 -20.36 -26.44 -24.80
N GLU A 229 -21.25 -25.56 -25.27
CA GLU A 229 -22.01 -24.65 -24.41
C GLU A 229 -23.05 -25.39 -23.55
N LYS A 230 -23.75 -26.40 -24.09
CA LYS A 230 -24.71 -27.16 -23.28
C LYS A 230 -24.03 -28.10 -22.29
N ALA A 231 -22.92 -28.74 -22.66
CA ALA A 231 -22.13 -29.54 -21.73
C ALA A 231 -21.53 -28.68 -20.60
N TRP A 232 -21.12 -27.45 -20.92
CA TRP A 232 -20.70 -26.48 -19.90
C TRP A 232 -21.86 -26.09 -18.97
N ALA A 233 -23.05 -25.79 -19.52
CA ALA A 233 -24.22 -25.43 -18.75
C ALA A 233 -24.71 -26.57 -17.83
N GLU A 234 -24.70 -27.82 -18.32
CA GLU A 234 -25.00 -29.02 -17.54
C GLU A 234 -24.04 -29.15 -16.35
N LYS A 235 -22.73 -28.98 -16.60
CA LYS A 235 -21.73 -29.01 -15.54
C LYS A 235 -21.90 -27.90 -14.49
N GLN A 236 -22.37 -26.71 -14.90
CA GLN A 236 -22.70 -25.64 -13.95
C GLN A 236 -23.93 -26.00 -13.11
N HIS A 237 -24.98 -26.51 -13.74
CA HIS A 237 -26.20 -26.96 -13.06
C HIS A 237 -25.90 -28.09 -12.06
N ASP A 238 -25.09 -29.08 -12.44
CA ASP A 238 -24.69 -30.18 -11.57
C ASP A 238 -23.82 -29.75 -10.38
N ALA A 239 -23.13 -28.61 -10.50
CA ALA A 239 -22.36 -28.02 -9.42
C ALA A 239 -23.24 -27.23 -8.42
N GLU A 240 -24.50 -26.94 -8.76
CA GLU A 240 -25.41 -26.26 -7.87
C GLU A 240 -25.73 -27.13 -6.63
N PRO A 241 -25.91 -26.50 -5.45
CA PRO A 241 -26.21 -27.25 -4.25
C PRO A 241 -27.58 -27.92 -4.37
N GLU A 242 -27.59 -29.24 -4.24
CA GLU A 242 -28.83 -30.01 -4.28
C GLU A 242 -29.83 -29.51 -3.22
N SER A 243 -31.07 -29.28 -3.69
CA SER A 243 -32.15 -28.72 -2.88
C SER A 243 -32.52 -29.64 -1.70
N LEU A 244 -32.99 -29.03 -0.60
CA LEU A 244 -33.47 -29.79 0.55
C LEU A 244 -34.66 -30.70 0.21
N THR A 245 -35.48 -30.30 -0.77
CA THR A 245 -36.60 -31.10 -1.27
C THR A 245 -36.10 -32.36 -1.96
N THR A 246 -35.11 -32.24 -2.86
CA THR A 246 -34.50 -33.38 -3.56
C THR A 246 -33.89 -34.35 -2.55
N LYS A 247 -33.10 -33.84 -1.59
CA LYS A 247 -32.50 -34.63 -0.51
C LYS A 247 -33.53 -35.41 0.31
N ARG A 248 -34.65 -34.77 0.66
CA ARG A 248 -35.72 -35.40 1.44
C ARG A 248 -36.57 -36.37 0.63
N ASN A 249 -36.63 -36.18 -0.68
CA ASN A 249 -37.35 -37.04 -1.60
C ASN A 249 -36.51 -38.21 -2.13
N ALA A 250 -35.30 -38.42 -1.59
CA ALA A 250 -34.43 -39.53 -1.99
C ALA A 250 -35.13 -40.91 -1.89
N ASP A 251 -36.02 -41.08 -0.90
CA ASP A 251 -36.77 -42.34 -0.67
C ASP A 251 -38.19 -42.32 -1.28
N VAL A 252 -38.55 -41.30 -2.07
CA VAL A 252 -39.87 -41.23 -2.68
C VAL A 252 -39.97 -42.25 -3.80
N ASN A 253 -40.99 -43.13 -3.71
CA ASN A 253 -41.31 -44.04 -4.78
C ASN A 253 -42.09 -43.31 -5.90
N TYR A 254 -41.36 -42.85 -6.92
CA TYR A 254 -41.93 -42.13 -8.06
C TYR A 254 -42.90 -42.98 -8.88
N LYS A 255 -43.99 -42.37 -9.37
CA LYS A 255 -45.00 -43.05 -10.20
C LYS A 255 -44.42 -43.67 -11.47
N ILE A 256 -43.39 -43.06 -12.04
CA ILE A 256 -42.74 -43.54 -13.26
C ILE A 256 -42.02 -44.88 -13.03
N HIS A 257 -41.50 -45.12 -11.81
CA HIS A 257 -40.93 -46.42 -11.42
C HIS A 257 -42.02 -47.50 -11.27
N GLN A 258 -43.24 -47.11 -10.91
CA GLN A 258 -44.38 -48.02 -10.79
C GLN A 258 -45.05 -48.30 -12.14
N GLN A 259 -44.94 -47.38 -13.09
CA GLN A 259 -45.60 -47.42 -14.40
C GLN A 259 -44.62 -46.96 -15.50
N PRO A 260 -43.75 -47.86 -16.00
CA PRO A 260 -42.71 -47.51 -16.96
C PRO A 260 -43.25 -46.90 -18.27
N GLN A 261 -44.49 -47.21 -18.65
CA GLN A 261 -45.15 -46.63 -19.83
C GLN A 261 -45.43 -45.12 -19.73
N LEU A 262 -45.28 -44.53 -18.54
CA LEU A 262 -45.36 -43.08 -18.35
C LEU A 262 -44.08 -42.36 -18.76
N ALA A 263 -42.99 -43.09 -19.00
CA ALA A 263 -41.75 -42.50 -19.50
C ALA A 263 -41.89 -42.09 -20.97
N ASP A 264 -41.41 -40.90 -21.28
CA ASP A 264 -41.37 -40.33 -22.62
C ASP A 264 -39.97 -39.79 -22.96
N PHE A 265 -39.88 -39.10 -24.10
CA PHE A 265 -38.64 -38.49 -24.58
C PHE A 265 -37.94 -37.61 -23.53
N TYR A 266 -38.69 -36.87 -22.71
CA TYR A 266 -38.14 -35.91 -21.74
C TYR A 266 -37.62 -36.56 -20.46
N ASN A 267 -37.81 -37.88 -20.29
CA ASN A 267 -37.22 -38.62 -19.18
C ASN A 267 -35.76 -39.01 -19.44
N GLU A 268 -35.34 -39.06 -20.70
CA GLU A 268 -33.97 -39.36 -21.13
C GLU A 268 -33.25 -38.14 -21.74
N ASN A 269 -33.98 -37.08 -22.08
CA ASN A 269 -33.46 -35.88 -22.71
C ASN A 269 -33.96 -34.66 -21.96
N ASP A 270 -33.03 -33.86 -21.47
CA ASP A 270 -33.27 -32.64 -20.71
C ASP A 270 -32.96 -31.38 -21.54
N GLU A 271 -32.91 -30.23 -20.87
CA GLU A 271 -32.58 -28.95 -21.49
C GLU A 271 -31.13 -28.87 -22.01
N PHE A 272 -30.23 -29.72 -21.50
CA PHE A 272 -28.82 -29.79 -21.89
C PHE A 272 -28.59 -30.72 -23.09
N THR A 273 -29.59 -31.51 -23.46
CA THR A 273 -29.49 -32.39 -24.64
C THR A 273 -29.37 -31.57 -25.93
N VAL A 274 -28.31 -31.82 -26.72
CA VAL A 274 -28.05 -31.13 -27.99
C VAL A 274 -28.98 -31.64 -29.10
N THR A 275 -29.73 -30.73 -29.71
CA THR A 275 -30.66 -31.07 -30.79
C THR A 275 -30.04 -30.84 -32.17
N ASN A 276 -30.61 -31.47 -33.19
CA ASN A 276 -30.23 -31.20 -34.57
C ASN A 276 -30.59 -29.78 -35.02
N ALA A 277 -31.56 -29.11 -34.38
CA ALA A 277 -31.85 -27.72 -34.65
C ALA A 277 -30.68 -26.84 -34.20
N ASP A 278 -30.16 -27.06 -32.99
CA ASP A 278 -29.01 -26.33 -32.42
C ASP A 278 -27.78 -26.45 -33.34
N ARG A 279 -27.45 -27.67 -33.78
CA ARG A 279 -26.33 -27.92 -34.71
C ARG A 279 -26.50 -27.20 -36.05
N ASN A 280 -27.73 -27.12 -36.56
CA ASN A 280 -28.01 -26.43 -37.83
C ASN A 280 -27.91 -24.90 -37.67
N GLU A 281 -28.30 -24.35 -36.53
CA GLU A 281 -28.14 -22.93 -36.22
C GLU A 281 -26.66 -22.55 -36.09
N TYR A 282 -25.89 -23.34 -35.34
CA TYR A 282 -24.45 -23.15 -35.21
C TYR A 282 -23.73 -23.19 -36.57
N ARG A 283 -24.05 -24.17 -37.44
CA ARG A 283 -23.46 -24.23 -38.78
C ARG A 283 -23.74 -22.96 -39.59
N LYS A 284 -24.97 -22.45 -39.55
CA LYS A 284 -25.33 -21.20 -40.25
C LYS A 284 -24.58 -19.99 -39.70
N LEU A 285 -24.40 -19.93 -38.39
CA LEU A 285 -23.62 -18.87 -37.75
C LEU A 285 -22.17 -18.88 -38.27
N ILE A 286 -21.50 -20.04 -38.20
CA ILE A 286 -20.10 -20.18 -38.63
C ILE A 286 -19.91 -19.88 -40.13
N GLU A 287 -20.85 -20.28 -40.99
CA GLU A 287 -20.83 -19.94 -42.41
C GLU A 287 -20.90 -18.43 -42.68
N GLY A 288 -21.53 -17.66 -41.76
CA GLY A 288 -21.66 -16.20 -41.85
C GLY A 288 -20.50 -15.39 -41.29
N LEU A 289 -19.56 -16.03 -40.57
CA LEU A 289 -18.40 -15.36 -39.96
C LEU A 289 -17.17 -15.35 -40.87
N ASN A 290 -16.37 -14.29 -40.77
CA ASN A 290 -15.05 -14.23 -41.41
C ASN A 290 -13.98 -14.97 -40.58
N ASP A 291 -12.76 -15.08 -41.12
CA ASP A 291 -11.68 -15.85 -40.49
C ASP A 291 -11.22 -15.26 -39.14
N GLU A 292 -11.18 -13.92 -39.00
CA GLU A 292 -10.83 -13.26 -37.74
C GLU A 292 -11.88 -13.55 -36.65
N GLN A 293 -13.17 -13.46 -37.00
CA GLN A 293 -14.27 -13.74 -36.08
C GLN A 293 -14.29 -15.20 -35.63
N LYS A 294 -13.96 -16.14 -36.51
CA LYS A 294 -13.82 -17.56 -36.16
C LYS A 294 -12.68 -17.78 -35.18
N GLN A 295 -11.52 -17.16 -35.43
CA GLN A 295 -10.39 -17.22 -34.50
C GLN A 295 -10.73 -16.63 -33.12
N MET A 296 -11.59 -15.60 -33.06
CA MET A 296 -12.06 -15.07 -31.78
C MET A 296 -12.91 -16.08 -31.00
N LEU A 297 -13.74 -16.90 -31.65
CA LEU A 297 -14.51 -17.95 -30.97
C LEU A 297 -13.64 -19.09 -30.42
N GLU A 298 -12.48 -19.32 -31.03
CA GLU A 298 -11.50 -20.32 -30.59
C GLU A 298 -10.54 -19.80 -29.50
N ASN A 299 -10.64 -18.52 -29.13
CA ASN A 299 -9.75 -17.93 -28.15
C ASN A 299 -10.10 -18.42 -26.73
N GLY A 300 -9.23 -19.27 -26.18
CA GLY A 300 -9.33 -19.84 -24.83
C GLY A 300 -8.81 -18.95 -23.70
N SER A 301 -8.50 -17.67 -23.94
CA SER A 301 -8.10 -16.76 -22.87
C SER A 301 -9.23 -16.54 -21.87
N ASN A 302 -8.84 -16.33 -20.62
CA ASN A 302 -9.72 -15.84 -19.56
C ASN A 302 -9.75 -14.31 -19.56
N PHE A 303 -10.95 -13.75 -19.40
CA PHE A 303 -11.21 -12.33 -19.31
C PHE A 303 -11.64 -12.02 -17.88
N TYR A 304 -10.83 -11.25 -17.16
CA TYR A 304 -11.11 -10.85 -15.80
C TYR A 304 -11.51 -9.39 -15.75
N VAL A 305 -12.74 -9.10 -15.31
CA VAL A 305 -13.18 -7.73 -15.01
C VAL A 305 -13.06 -7.53 -13.51
N LEU A 306 -12.12 -6.68 -13.11
CA LEU A 306 -11.82 -6.34 -11.73
C LEU A 306 -12.45 -4.98 -11.44
N ASP A 307 -13.38 -4.93 -10.49
CA ASP A 307 -14.06 -3.72 -10.07
C ASP A 307 -13.41 -3.18 -8.81
N PHE A 308 -12.96 -1.93 -8.87
CA PHE A 308 -12.31 -1.22 -7.78
C PHE A 308 -13.16 -0.04 -7.31
N ALA A 309 -13.09 0.24 -6.01
CA ALA A 309 -13.71 1.41 -5.39
C ALA A 309 -12.67 2.22 -4.61
N ASN A 310 -12.70 3.54 -4.74
CA ASN A 310 -11.89 4.46 -3.94
C ASN A 310 -12.75 4.99 -2.79
N LYS A 311 -12.61 4.38 -1.61
CA LYS A 311 -13.41 4.69 -0.42
C LYS A 311 -12.85 5.88 0.37
N GLY A 312 -11.53 6.07 0.33
CA GLY A 312 -10.84 7.10 1.11
C GLY A 312 -10.71 8.44 0.39
N GLY A 313 -11.04 8.49 -0.91
CA GLY A 313 -11.03 9.69 -1.75
C GLY A 313 -9.68 10.00 -2.40
N LEU A 314 -8.57 9.51 -1.83
CA LEU A 314 -7.23 9.77 -2.35
C LEU A 314 -6.90 8.79 -3.48
N VAL A 315 -6.83 9.30 -4.70
CA VAL A 315 -6.46 8.52 -5.88
C VAL A 315 -4.99 8.10 -5.83
N MET A 316 -4.71 6.84 -6.14
CA MET A 316 -3.37 6.25 -6.24
C MET A 316 -3.30 5.25 -7.41
N PRO A 317 -2.11 4.88 -7.90
CA PRO A 317 -1.97 3.73 -8.78
C PRO A 317 -2.52 2.46 -8.11
N ILE A 318 -3.17 1.59 -8.88
CA ILE A 318 -3.62 0.28 -8.39
C ILE A 318 -2.50 -0.72 -8.67
N LEU A 319 -1.87 -1.22 -7.60
CA LEU A 319 -0.80 -2.20 -7.64
C LEU A 319 -1.39 -3.57 -7.33
N LEU A 320 -1.15 -4.55 -8.20
CA LEU A 320 -1.77 -5.87 -8.12
C LEU A 320 -0.73 -6.98 -8.14
N ASP A 321 -0.90 -7.96 -7.25
CA ASP A 321 -0.34 -9.30 -7.38
C ASP A 321 -1.42 -10.26 -7.86
N LEU A 322 -1.19 -10.84 -9.03
CA LEU A 322 -2.03 -11.88 -9.62
C LEU A 322 -1.37 -13.23 -9.36
N HIS A 323 -2.08 -14.15 -8.70
CA HIS A 323 -1.62 -15.53 -8.51
C HIS A 323 -2.44 -16.48 -9.38
N TYR A 324 -1.77 -17.44 -10.00
CA TYR A 324 -2.37 -18.39 -10.93
C TYR A 324 -2.42 -19.81 -10.38
N GLU A 325 -3.29 -20.66 -10.94
CA GLU A 325 -3.42 -22.08 -10.57
C GLU A 325 -2.12 -22.88 -10.74
N ASP A 326 -1.27 -22.50 -11.70
CA ASP A 326 0.03 -23.13 -11.95
C ASP A 326 1.13 -22.71 -10.95
N GLY A 327 0.79 -21.86 -9.97
CA GLY A 327 1.70 -21.34 -8.95
C GLY A 327 2.54 -20.14 -9.41
N THR A 328 2.41 -19.69 -10.65
CA THR A 328 3.09 -18.47 -11.12
C THR A 328 2.42 -17.21 -10.57
N LYS A 329 3.16 -16.10 -10.59
CA LYS A 329 2.69 -14.79 -10.16
C LYS A 329 3.00 -13.73 -11.21
N GLU A 330 2.12 -12.74 -11.31
CA GLU A 330 2.32 -11.56 -12.15
C GLU A 330 2.05 -10.29 -11.34
N HIS A 331 3.00 -9.34 -11.42
CA HIS A 331 2.84 -8.00 -10.86
C HIS A 331 2.26 -7.08 -11.92
N VAL A 332 1.10 -6.48 -11.66
CA VAL A 332 0.44 -5.54 -12.58
C VAL A 332 0.31 -4.18 -11.92
N ARG A 333 0.77 -3.15 -12.63
CA ARG A 333 0.65 -1.76 -12.20
C ARG A 333 -0.31 -1.01 -13.11
N ILE A 334 -1.37 -0.47 -12.52
CA ILE A 334 -2.33 0.39 -13.19
C ILE A 334 -2.07 1.84 -12.74
N PRO A 335 -1.72 2.76 -13.65
CA PRO A 335 -1.43 4.16 -13.32
C PRO A 335 -2.62 4.88 -12.67
N ALA A 336 -2.36 5.94 -11.89
CA ALA A 336 -3.39 6.71 -11.18
C ALA A 336 -4.40 7.39 -12.14
N GLU A 337 -4.04 7.58 -13.41
CA GLU A 337 -4.88 8.11 -14.47
C GLU A 337 -6.12 7.24 -14.76
N VAL A 338 -6.14 6.00 -14.27
CA VAL A 338 -7.31 5.12 -14.33
C VAL A 338 -8.55 5.78 -13.68
N TRP A 339 -8.35 6.63 -12.68
CA TRP A 339 -9.38 7.37 -11.96
C TRP A 339 -9.88 8.63 -12.70
N ARG A 340 -9.34 8.97 -13.87
CA ARG A 340 -9.65 10.23 -14.58
C ARG A 340 -11.13 10.37 -14.97
N ARG A 341 -11.81 9.25 -15.28
CA ARG A 341 -13.24 9.27 -15.65
C ARG A 341 -14.17 9.26 -14.44
N SER A 342 -13.76 8.56 -13.38
CA SER A 342 -14.49 8.43 -12.14
C SER A 342 -13.48 8.29 -11.00
N PRO A 343 -13.44 9.25 -10.05
CA PRO A 343 -12.55 9.16 -8.90
C PRO A 343 -13.05 8.17 -7.84
N GLU A 344 -14.29 7.69 -7.94
CA GLU A 344 -14.95 6.84 -6.93
C GLU A 344 -14.85 5.35 -7.25
N SER A 345 -14.87 4.98 -8.54
CA SER A 345 -14.89 3.58 -8.95
C SER A 345 -14.36 3.38 -10.36
N VAL A 346 -13.72 2.23 -10.60
CA VAL A 346 -13.19 1.88 -11.91
C VAL A 346 -13.19 0.37 -12.13
N SER A 347 -13.53 -0.05 -13.34
CA SER A 347 -13.41 -1.44 -13.77
C SER A 347 -12.21 -1.62 -14.70
N LYS A 348 -11.42 -2.67 -14.48
CA LYS A 348 -10.30 -3.03 -15.34
C LYS A 348 -10.47 -4.42 -15.93
N LEU A 349 -10.43 -4.51 -17.26
CA LEU A 349 -10.33 -5.77 -17.98
C LEU A 349 -8.87 -6.23 -18.07
N LEU A 350 -8.61 -7.47 -17.65
CA LEU A 350 -7.35 -8.20 -17.83
C LEU A 350 -7.61 -9.45 -18.65
N ILE A 351 -6.82 -9.67 -19.71
CA ILE A 351 -6.93 -10.85 -20.58
C ILE A 351 -5.72 -11.74 -20.29
N ARG A 352 -5.94 -12.98 -19.85
CA ARG A 352 -4.86 -13.91 -19.45
C ARG A 352 -5.21 -15.33 -19.86
N ASP A 353 -4.22 -16.08 -20.33
CA ASP A 353 -4.42 -17.49 -20.71
C ASP A 353 -4.52 -18.43 -19.50
N LYS A 354 -4.18 -17.93 -18.31
CA LYS A 354 -4.13 -18.69 -17.06
C LYS A 354 -5.29 -18.33 -16.14
N THR A 355 -5.75 -19.32 -15.38
CA THR A 355 -6.77 -19.13 -14.35
C THR A 355 -6.20 -18.46 -13.10
N LEU A 356 -6.81 -17.36 -12.66
CA LEU A 356 -6.48 -16.68 -11.40
C LEU A 356 -7.05 -17.45 -10.20
N THR A 357 -6.23 -17.59 -9.16
CA THR A 357 -6.64 -18.10 -7.84
C THR A 357 -6.69 -17.01 -6.79
N GLN A 358 -5.92 -15.94 -6.99
CA GLN A 358 -5.87 -14.81 -6.06
C GLN A 358 -5.54 -13.50 -6.77
N VAL A 359 -6.13 -12.42 -6.29
CA VAL A 359 -5.76 -11.04 -6.61
C VAL A 359 -5.53 -10.30 -5.30
N ILE A 360 -4.40 -9.61 -5.20
CA ILE A 360 -4.02 -8.82 -4.01
C ILE A 360 -3.76 -7.38 -4.44
N VAL A 361 -4.46 -6.43 -3.86
CA VAL A 361 -4.23 -4.99 -4.02
C VAL A 361 -3.18 -4.51 -3.03
N ASP A 362 -2.25 -3.68 -3.50
CA ASP A 362 -1.14 -3.12 -2.74
C ASP A 362 -0.37 -4.16 -1.90
N PRO A 363 0.18 -5.22 -2.53
CA PRO A 363 0.73 -6.39 -1.84
C PRO A 363 1.94 -6.06 -0.94
N ASN A 364 2.65 -4.96 -1.23
CA ASN A 364 3.81 -4.51 -0.48
C ASN A 364 3.53 -3.30 0.44
N TRP A 365 2.27 -2.84 0.51
CA TRP A 365 1.85 -1.67 1.29
C TRP A 365 2.59 -0.37 0.90
N GLU A 366 2.65 -0.11 -0.40
CA GLU A 366 3.37 0.99 -1.03
C GLU A 366 2.56 2.30 -1.05
N THR A 367 1.24 2.23 -0.84
CA THR A 367 0.34 3.37 -1.06
C THR A 367 -0.20 4.01 0.22
N ALA A 368 0.09 3.43 1.39
CA ALA A 368 -0.51 3.80 2.69
C ALA A 368 -2.03 3.58 2.74
N ASP A 369 -2.51 2.49 2.13
CA ASP A 369 -3.89 2.03 2.28
C ASP A 369 -4.24 1.80 3.76
N VAL A 370 -5.33 2.40 4.22
CA VAL A 370 -5.74 2.35 5.63
C VAL A 370 -6.55 1.09 5.98
N ASP A 371 -7.11 0.40 4.99
CA ASP A 371 -7.91 -0.81 5.17
C ASP A 371 -7.43 -1.93 4.24
N THR A 372 -6.38 -2.62 4.67
CA THR A 372 -5.85 -3.74 3.88
C THR A 372 -6.78 -4.96 3.85
N ASP A 373 -7.84 -5.03 4.65
CA ASP A 373 -8.67 -6.24 4.74
C ASP A 373 -9.55 -6.41 3.48
N ASN A 374 -9.83 -5.31 2.78
CA ASN A 374 -10.64 -5.27 1.57
C ASN A 374 -9.81 -5.38 0.26
N ASN A 375 -8.51 -5.68 0.37
CA ASN A 375 -7.56 -5.76 -0.75
C ASN A 375 -7.45 -7.15 -1.40
N TYR A 376 -8.30 -8.12 -1.02
CA TYR A 376 -8.10 -9.52 -1.36
C TYR A 376 -9.29 -10.12 -2.08
N TRP A 377 -9.03 -10.77 -3.21
CA TRP A 377 -9.93 -11.74 -3.81
C TRP A 377 -9.27 -13.13 -3.86
N PRO A 378 -9.94 -14.19 -3.39
CA PRO A 378 -11.18 -14.15 -2.60
C PRO A 378 -10.96 -13.47 -1.23
N ALA A 379 -12.04 -12.98 -0.62
CA ALA A 379 -12.00 -12.37 0.71
C ALA A 379 -11.45 -13.35 1.76
N ARG A 380 -10.66 -12.84 2.70
CA ARG A 380 -9.96 -13.65 3.71
C ARG A 380 -10.44 -13.32 5.13
N ALA A 381 -10.36 -14.29 6.04
CA ALA A 381 -10.60 -14.04 7.46
C ALA A 381 -9.39 -13.32 8.09
N VAL A 382 -9.66 -12.31 8.91
CA VAL A 382 -8.64 -11.53 9.64
C VAL A 382 -8.42 -12.17 11.02
N PRO A 383 -7.24 -12.74 11.31
CA PRO A 383 -6.98 -13.37 12.61
C PRO A 383 -6.84 -12.31 13.71
N SER A 384 -7.60 -12.44 14.81
CA SER A 384 -7.51 -11.57 15.99
C SER A 384 -7.28 -12.36 17.28
N ARG A 385 -6.54 -11.80 18.25
CA ARG A 385 -6.32 -12.39 19.58
C ARG A 385 -6.80 -11.45 20.69
N ILE A 386 -7.34 -12.02 21.77
CA ILE A 386 -7.73 -11.28 22.99
C ILE A 386 -6.63 -11.48 24.03
N GLU A 387 -6.07 -10.38 24.54
CA GLU A 387 -5.07 -10.42 25.62
C GLU A 387 -5.60 -9.71 26.87
N LEU A 388 -5.38 -10.32 28.04
CA LEU A 388 -5.60 -9.70 29.35
C LEU A 388 -4.33 -8.95 29.75
N PHE A 389 -4.35 -7.62 29.70
CA PHE A 389 -3.19 -6.81 30.07
C PHE A 389 -3.49 -5.83 31.21
N LYS A 390 -2.55 -5.75 32.16
CA LYS A 390 -2.47 -4.65 33.14
C LYS A 390 -1.29 -3.78 32.74
N ARG A 391 -1.55 -2.48 32.53
CA ARG A 391 -0.55 -1.52 32.03
C ARG A 391 0.59 -1.31 33.03
N ASP A 392 1.82 -1.57 32.60
CA ASP A 392 3.08 -1.21 33.29
C ASP A 392 3.78 -0.12 32.46
N ASP A 393 3.94 1.08 33.01
CA ASP A 393 4.40 2.29 32.29
C ASP A 393 5.94 2.45 32.28
N ARG A 394 6.71 1.43 32.67
CA ARG A 394 8.19 1.49 32.72
C ARG A 394 8.83 1.27 31.34
N ASN A 395 9.77 2.14 30.98
CA ASN A 395 10.54 2.09 29.73
C ASN A 395 11.72 1.08 29.89
N LYS A 396 11.41 -0.22 29.80
CA LYS A 396 12.35 -1.31 30.12
C LYS A 396 13.58 -1.35 29.21
N SER A 397 14.74 -1.63 29.81
CA SER A 397 16.00 -1.83 29.12
C SER A 397 16.28 -3.33 28.99
N MET A 398 16.31 -3.85 27.75
CA MET A 398 16.69 -5.25 27.53
C MET A 398 18.11 -5.54 28.02
N MET A 399 19.01 -4.55 28.03
CA MET A 399 20.36 -4.72 28.58
C MET A 399 20.33 -4.93 30.09
N GLU A 400 19.42 -4.26 30.79
CA GLU A 400 19.22 -4.43 32.23
C GLU A 400 18.55 -5.77 32.50
N ASP A 401 17.44 -6.07 31.80
CA ASP A 401 16.71 -7.34 31.94
C ASP A 401 17.59 -8.56 31.64
N TYR A 402 18.50 -8.46 30.66
CA TYR A 402 19.44 -9.53 30.33
C TYR A 402 20.50 -9.74 31.42
N ASN A 403 20.87 -8.68 32.13
CA ASN A 403 21.86 -8.70 33.19
C ASN A 403 21.25 -9.00 34.58
N GLN A 404 19.92 -9.07 34.69
CA GLN A 404 19.27 -9.50 35.93
C GLN A 404 19.64 -10.95 36.23
N GLU A 405 20.02 -11.22 37.47
CA GLU A 405 20.25 -12.58 37.92
C GLU A 405 18.95 -13.39 37.80
N LEU A 406 19.05 -14.60 37.24
CA LEU A 406 17.94 -15.52 37.20
C LEU A 406 17.53 -15.87 38.63
N GLU A 407 16.35 -15.44 39.05
CA GLU A 407 15.76 -15.87 40.32
C GLU A 407 15.64 -17.41 40.31
N SER A 408 16.51 -18.10 41.06
CA SER A 408 16.31 -19.50 41.33
C SER A 408 15.11 -19.61 42.25
N GLY A 409 13.98 -20.09 41.72
CA GLY A 409 12.78 -20.36 42.51
C GLY A 409 13.05 -21.46 43.54
N ASN A 410 13.65 -21.07 44.66
CA ASN A 410 13.77 -21.79 45.92
C ASN A 410 14.32 -20.81 46.96
N ASP A 411 13.42 -20.02 47.54
CA ASP A 411 13.54 -19.60 48.93
C ASP A 411 12.14 -19.78 49.56
N ASP A 412 12.05 -20.84 50.38
CA ASP A 412 11.00 -21.33 51.30
C ASP A 412 9.60 -21.76 50.80
#